data_AF-A0A2D5T0S6-F1
#
_entry.id   AF-A0A2D5T0S6-F1
#
_cell.length_a   1.000
_cell.length_b   1.000
_cell.length_c   1.000
_cell.angle_alpha   90.00
_cell.angle_beta   90.00
_cell.angle_gamma   90.00
#
_symmetry.space_group_name_H-M   'P 1'
#
loop_
_entity.id
_entity.type
_entity.pdbx_description
1 polymer ?
#
loop_
_entity_poly.entity_id
_entity_poly.type
_entity_poly.pdbx_seq_one_letter_code
_entity_poly.pdbx_strand_id
1 'polypeptide(L)' 'MTNQAQIKLLKVFIVIGLFLIVTGHFIISKEWLAHMGPLGFIIGAACIAIGLICSLPTKIYLTILLMKREEPH' A
#
# COMPACT_ATOMS: atom_id res chain seq x y z
N MET A 1 -12.22 -2.89 -19.81
CA MET A 1 -10.90 -2.24 -19.59
C MET A 1 -9.83 -3.31 -19.73
N THR A 2 -8.74 -3.07 -20.46
CA THR A 2 -7.73 -4.09 -20.74
C THR A 2 -7.05 -4.55 -19.46
N ASN A 3 -6.96 -5.88 -19.24
CA ASN A 3 -6.34 -6.49 -18.04
C ASN A 3 -4.95 -5.91 -17.70
N GLN A 4 -4.19 -5.53 -18.73
CA GLN A 4 -2.88 -4.90 -18.65
C GLN A 4 -2.91 -3.54 -17.90
N ALA A 5 -3.95 -2.73 -18.10
CA ALA A 5 -4.09 -1.42 -17.46
C ALA A 5 -4.39 -1.56 -15.96
N GLN A 6 -5.23 -2.53 -15.59
CA GLN A 6 -5.53 -2.83 -14.19
C GLN A 6 -4.27 -3.31 -13.45
N ILE A 7 -3.48 -4.20 -14.06
CA ILE A 7 -2.22 -4.67 -13.47
C ILE A 7 -1.23 -3.51 -13.28
N LYS A 8 -1.12 -2.59 -14.26
CA LYS A 8 -0.26 -1.39 -14.13
C LYS A 8 -0.71 -0.47 -13.00
N LEU A 9 -2.01 -0.17 -12.93
CA LEU A 9 -2.59 0.67 -11.88
C LEU A 9 -2.29 0.07 -10.50
N LEU A 10 -2.45 -1.24 -10.37
CA LEU A 10 -2.23 -1.96 -9.13
C LEU A 10 -0.76 -1.99 -8.69
N LYS A 11 0.16 -2.09 -9.65
CA LYS A 11 1.60 -1.97 -9.41
C LYS A 11 1.97 -0.57 -8.91
N VAL A 12 1.33 0.47 -9.44
CA VAL A 12 1.49 1.87 -8.98
C VAL A 12 0.98 2.04 -7.55
N PHE A 13 -0.18 1.47 -7.22
CA PHE A 13 -0.72 1.48 -5.85
C PHE A 13 0.20 0.79 -4.84
N ILE A 14 0.87 -0.32 -5.20
CA ILE A 14 1.89 -0.93 -4.34
C ILE A 14 3.06 0.03 -4.09
N VAL A 15 3.60 0.64 -5.15
CA VAL A 15 4.75 1.52 -5.03
C VAL A 15 4.40 2.72 -4.14
N ILE A 16 3.23 3.34 -4.37
CA ILE A 16 2.71 4.44 -3.54
C ILE A 16 2.51 3.99 -2.09
N GLY A 17 1.91 2.81 -1.86
CA GLY A 17 1.71 2.26 -0.53
C GLY A 17 3.03 2.00 0.21
N LEU A 18 4.07 1.53 -0.49
CA LEU A 18 5.40 1.33 0.07
C LEU A 18 6.03 2.67 0.48
N PHE A 19 5.94 3.69 -0.38
CA PHE A 19 6.39 5.04 -0.08
C PHE A 19 5.66 5.64 1.12
N LEU A 20 4.35 5.42 1.25
CA LEU A 20 3.56 5.85 2.41
C LEU A 20 4.01 5.17 3.70
N ILE A 21 4.31 3.86 3.67
CA ILE A 21 4.80 3.13 4.84
C ILE A 21 6.18 3.64 5.28
N VAL A 22 7.09 3.85 4.33
CA VAL A 22 8.43 4.41 4.61
C VAL A 22 8.31 5.82 5.19
N THR A 23 7.46 6.67 4.60
CA THR A 23 7.22 8.04 5.07
C THR A 23 6.60 8.04 6.47
N GLY A 24 5.59 7.20 6.73
CA GLY A 24 4.96 7.06 8.04
C GLY A 24 5.94 6.58 9.12
N HIS A 25 6.82 5.63 8.77
CA HIS A 25 7.88 5.19 9.68
C HIS A 25 8.90 6.31 9.94
N PHE A 26 9.22 7.12 8.93
CA PHE A 26 10.13 8.26 9.06
C PHE A 26 9.55 9.34 9.99
N ILE A 27 8.24 9.60 9.90
CA ILE A 27 7.50 10.53 10.78
C ILE A 27 7.46 10.03 12.24
N ILE A 28 7.31 8.71 12.44
CA ILE A 28 7.29 8.10 13.78
C ILE A 28 8.71 7.98 14.36
N SER A 29 9.76 8.13 13.54
CA SER A 29 11.14 8.09 14.00
C SER A 29 11.40 9.18 15.06
N LYS A 30 12.25 8.86 16.03
CA LYS A 30 12.37 9.53 17.34
C LYS A 30 12.59 11.05 17.28
N GLU A 31 13.14 11.58 16.19
CA GLU A 31 13.36 13.03 16.01
C GLU A 31 12.08 13.83 15.72
N TRP A 32 11.11 13.28 14.99
CA TRP A 32 9.90 14.02 14.61
C TRP A 32 8.79 13.93 15.66
N LEU A 33 8.72 12.84 16.41
CA LEU A 33 7.74 12.63 17.47
C LEU A 33 7.88 13.65 18.62
N ALA A 34 9.12 14.08 18.91
CA ALA A 34 9.41 15.10 19.92
C ALA A 34 8.94 16.51 19.50
N HIS A 35 8.82 16.78 18.20
CA HIS A 35 8.50 18.10 17.67
C HIS A 35 7.02 18.27 17.31
N MET A 36 6.34 17.19 16.88
CA MET A 36 4.91 17.20 16.51
C MET A 36 3.96 16.65 17.58
N GLY A 37 4.47 16.00 18.64
CA GLY A 37 3.63 15.41 19.68
C GLY A 37 2.68 14.31 19.17
N PRO A 38 1.52 14.10 19.82
CA PRO A 38 0.60 12.98 19.53
C PRO A 38 0.04 12.96 18.09
N LEU A 39 -0.06 14.13 17.45
CA LEU A 39 -0.60 14.25 16.09
C LEU A 39 0.30 13.59 15.04
N GLY A 40 1.63 13.65 15.23
CA GLY A 40 2.59 12.98 14.33
C GLY A 40 2.43 11.46 14.35
N PHE A 41 2.12 10.89 15.52
CA PHE A 41 1.85 9.46 15.67
C PHE A 41 0.57 9.05 14.92
N ILE A 42 -0.52 9.83 15.06
CA ILE A 42 -1.80 9.55 14.39
C ILE A 42 -1.64 9.60 12.87
N ILE A 43 -0.95 10.61 12.34
CA ILE A 43 -0.71 10.75 10.90
C ILE A 43 0.19 9.62 10.38
N GLY A 44 1.25 9.28 11.11
CA GLY A 44 2.13 8.16 10.75
C GLY A 44 1.40 6.82 10.74
N ALA A 45 0.61 6.54 11.79
CA ALA A 45 -0.19 5.31 11.89
C ALA A 45 -1.26 5.24 10.79
N ALA A 46 -1.93 6.36 10.48
CA ALA A 46 -2.89 6.45 9.38
C ALA A 46 -2.22 6.20 8.02
N CYS A 47 -1.04 6.76 7.77
CA CYS A 47 -0.26 6.52 6.56
C CYS A 47 0.09 5.03 6.38
N ILE A 48 0.54 4.37 7.44
CA ILE A 48 0.87 2.94 7.42
C ILE A 48 -0.40 2.11 7.19
N ALA A 49 -1.50 2.43 7.87
CA ALA A 49 -2.77 1.72 7.69
C ALA A 49 -3.31 1.84 6.25
N ILE A 50 -3.27 3.04 5.66
CA ILE A 50 -3.68 3.27 4.27
C ILE A 50 -2.76 2.54 3.29
N GLY A 51 -1.44 2.56 3.53
CA GLY A 51 -0.46 1.84 2.71
C GLY A 51 -0.67 0.33 2.74
N LEU A 52 -1.01 -0.22 3.90
CA LEU A 52 -1.38 -1.63 4.04
C LEU A 52 -2.69 -1.95 3.32
N ILE A 53 -3.75 -1.15 3.52
CA ILE A 53 -5.05 -1.33 2.84
C ILE A 53 -4.89 -1.32 1.32
N CYS A 54 -4.06 -0.45 0.76
CA CYS A 54 -3.77 -0.44 -0.68
C CYS A 54 -3.01 -1.68 -1.17
N SER A 55 -2.30 -2.40 -0.29
CA SER A 55 -1.50 -3.57 -0.64
C SER A 55 -2.32 -4.87 -0.71
N LEU A 56 -3.40 -4.99 0.08
CA LEU A 56 -4.31 -6.15 0.09
C LEU A 56 -5.02 -6.42 -1.25
N PRO A 57 -5.69 -5.45 -1.92
CA PRO A 57 -6.39 -5.68 -3.18
C PRO A 57 -5.43 -6.13 -4.28
N THR A 58 -4.14 -5.78 -4.16
CA THR A 58 -3.13 -6.24 -5.11
C THR A 58 -2.89 -7.74 -5.04
N LYS A 59 -2.77 -8.29 -3.82
CA LYS A 59 -2.58 -9.73 -3.64
C LYS A 59 -3.81 -10.53 -4.09
N ILE A 60 -5.01 -10.05 -3.75
CA ILE A 60 -6.26 -10.72 -4.14
C ILE A 60 -6.43 -10.74 -5.67
N TYR A 61 -6.16 -9.61 -6.34
CA TYR A 61 -6.27 -9.53 -7.80
C TYR A 61 -5.29 -10.47 -8.51
N LEU A 62 -4.04 -10.56 -8.03
CA LEU A 62 -3.05 -11.44 -8.64
C LEU A 62 -3.45 -12.91 -8.50
N THR A 63 -4.01 -13.31 -7.35
CA THR A 63 -4.55 -14.66 -7.12
C THR A 63 -5.70 -14.96 -8.08
N ILE A 64 -6.68 -14.06 -8.22
CA ILE A 64 -7.80 -14.24 -9.15
C ILE A 64 -7.30 -14.34 -10.59
N LEU A 65 -6.31 -13.52 -10.97
CA LEU A 65 -5.72 -13.54 -12.30
C LEU A 65 -4.96 -14.85 -12.58
N LEU A 66 -4.27 -15.40 -11.57
CA LEU A 66 -3.61 -16.69 -11.65
C LEU A 66 -4.62 -17.83 -11.80
N MET A 67 -5.68 -17.84 -10.97
CA MET A 67 -6.77 -18.81 -11.07
C MET A 67 -7.43 -18.79 -12.46
N LYS A 68 -7.67 -17.60 -13.03
CA LYS A 68 -8.17 -17.47 -14.40
C LYS A 68 -7.23 -17.96 -15.50
N ARG A 69 -5.92 -18.06 -15.23
CA ARG A 69 -4.94 -18.62 -16.17
C ARG A 69 -4.76 -20.13 -16.00
N GLU A 70 -5.03 -20.64 -14.80
CA GLU A 70 -5.02 -22.07 -14.50
C GLU A 70 -6.35 -22.77 -14.81
N GLU A 71 -7.46 -22.03 -14.99
CA GLU A 71 -8.71 -22.60 -15.51
C GLU A 71 -8.43 -23.30 -16.86
N PRO A 72 -8.47 -24.64 -16.89
CA PRO A 72 -8.34 -25.38 -18.13
C PRO A 72 -9.61 -25.13 -18.95
N HIS A 73 -9.45 -25.03 -20.28
CA HIS A 73 -10.55 -25.03 -21.24
C HIS A 73 -11.52 -26.20 -21.00
#